data_AF-A0A840Y890-F1
#
_entry.id   AF-A0A840Y890-F1
#
_cell.length_a   1.000
_cell.length_b   1.000
_cell.length_c   1.000
_cell.angle_alpha   90.00
_cell.angle_beta   90.00
_cell.angle_gamma   90.00
#
_symmetry.space_group_name_H-M   'P 1'
#
loop_
_entity.id
_entity.type
_entity.pdbx_description
1 polymer ?
#
loop_
_entity_poly.entity_id
_entity_poly.type
_entity_poly.pdbx_seq_one_letter_code
_entity_poly.pdbx_strand_id
1 'polypeptide(L)'
;MTPMPNPSRRALTAGLLGLPLAGCVVVGPPAAQGPAARHAALVIAADAAAGQVVDHLAARERVETEQAAALRFGAGAMPRSPAAPVTPLVGQVLDPGMDLIVLQARRLAVLAGAGAATEGQEGAAMLARLDAALAGLRGLPGRWPAEAVRRRGVAGFGMLAQPAPAGADAASLAAARQQGLADAVALLRALVGEDQRSGLRAALAQRHQAWREAQNAMLNAARNDRSLSGVDRMELWRATQQRLAGDPPDVAAAELLRLLGALPAAHAAAGAGDAAGVEAFAAEVARFQALAAQAR
;
A
#
# COMPACT_ATOMS: atom_id res chain seq x y z
N MET A 1 -9.59 44.36 -50.13
CA MET A 1 -8.53 43.37 -50.35
C MET A 1 -9.20 42.07 -50.76
N THR A 2 -8.87 41.65 -51.97
CA THR A 2 -9.40 40.50 -52.72
C THR A 2 -8.88 39.16 -52.18
N PRO A 3 -9.63 38.05 -52.35
CA PRO A 3 -9.22 36.72 -51.90
C PRO A 3 -8.45 35.93 -52.99
N MET A 4 -7.86 34.81 -52.54
CA MET A 4 -7.27 33.67 -53.28
C MET A 4 -5.76 33.71 -53.58
N PRO A 5 -5.09 32.57 -53.92
CA PRO A 5 -5.51 31.16 -53.83
C PRO A 5 -4.49 30.23 -53.14
N ASN A 6 -4.98 29.03 -52.83
CA ASN A 6 -4.22 27.86 -52.43
C ASN A 6 -3.59 27.18 -53.67
N PRO A 7 -2.32 26.78 -53.62
CA PRO A 7 -1.90 25.53 -54.26
C PRO A 7 -0.97 24.76 -53.30
N SER A 8 -1.13 23.46 -53.08
CA SER A 8 -0.70 22.47 -54.06
C SER A 8 -1.01 21.07 -53.52
N ARG A 9 -1.82 20.31 -54.26
CA ARG A 9 -1.74 18.84 -54.25
C ARG A 9 -0.54 18.44 -55.11
N ARG A 10 0.45 17.76 -54.53
CA ARG A 10 1.33 16.85 -55.28
C ARG A 10 1.46 15.54 -54.50
N ALA A 11 1.13 14.48 -55.22
CA ALA A 11 1.20 13.11 -54.81
C ALA A 11 2.66 12.69 -54.59
N LEU A 12 2.88 11.81 -53.62
CA LEU A 12 3.96 10.82 -53.67
C LEU A 12 3.45 9.51 -53.07
N THR A 13 3.16 8.65 -54.02
CA THR A 13 3.02 7.20 -54.01
C THR A 13 4.19 6.48 -53.32
N ALA A 14 3.92 5.24 -52.92
CA ALA A 14 4.84 4.12 -52.67
C ALA A 14 5.30 3.90 -51.21
N GLY A 15 4.70 2.88 -50.60
CA GLY A 15 5.13 2.28 -49.34
C GLY A 15 4.12 1.26 -48.83
N LEU A 16 3.64 0.37 -49.71
CA LEU A 16 2.71 -0.71 -49.34
C LEU A 16 3.49 -1.73 -48.50
N LEU A 17 3.34 -1.59 -47.19
CA LEU A 17 3.85 -2.50 -46.17
C LEU A 17 3.38 -3.92 -46.45
N GLY A 18 4.33 -4.81 -46.70
CA GLY A 18 4.14 -6.25 -46.56
C GLY A 18 3.79 -6.54 -45.10
N LEU A 19 2.53 -6.91 -44.87
CA LEU A 19 2.07 -7.53 -43.63
C LEU A 19 2.60 -8.97 -43.59
N PRO A 20 3.55 -9.34 -42.72
CA PRO A 20 3.72 -10.75 -42.41
C PRO A 20 2.47 -11.20 -41.65
N LEU A 21 1.76 -12.17 -42.25
CA LEU A 21 0.72 -12.94 -41.58
C LEU A 21 1.35 -13.61 -40.35
N ALA A 22 1.17 -12.98 -39.19
CA ALA A 22 1.50 -13.57 -37.91
C ALA A 22 0.67 -14.84 -37.76
N GLY A 23 1.36 -15.99 -37.75
CA GLY A 23 0.73 -17.26 -37.43
C GLY A 23 0.05 -17.16 -36.08
N CYS A 24 -1.25 -17.48 -36.03
CA CYS A 24 -1.97 -17.75 -34.81
C CYS A 24 -1.29 -18.94 -34.11
N VAL A 25 -0.32 -18.66 -33.23
CA VAL A 25 0.04 -19.62 -32.19
C VAL A 25 -1.19 -19.74 -31.32
N VAL A 26 -1.86 -20.87 -31.41
CA VAL A 26 -2.80 -21.31 -30.38
C VAL A 26 -1.96 -21.46 -29.12
N VAL A 27 -1.94 -20.41 -28.32
CA VAL A 27 -1.43 -20.44 -26.95
C VAL A 27 -2.38 -21.38 -26.23
N GLY A 28 -1.94 -22.63 -26.03
CA GLY A 28 -2.63 -23.56 -25.14
C GLY A 28 -2.85 -22.90 -23.77
N PRO A 29 -3.83 -23.37 -22.99
CA PRO A 29 -4.05 -22.81 -21.65
C PRO A 29 -2.71 -22.77 -20.91
N PRO A 30 -2.37 -21.65 -20.24
CA PRO A 30 -1.10 -21.53 -19.55
C PRO A 30 -0.95 -22.74 -18.64
N ALA A 31 0.19 -23.42 -18.71
CA ALA A 31 0.49 -24.55 -17.84
C ALA A 31 0.16 -24.15 -16.39
N ALA A 32 -0.56 -25.01 -15.67
CA ALA A 32 -1.00 -24.72 -14.31
C ALA A 32 0.23 -24.33 -13.47
N GLN A 33 0.24 -23.09 -12.99
CA GLN A 33 1.35 -22.59 -12.18
C GLN A 33 1.42 -23.40 -10.89
N GLY A 34 2.62 -23.88 -10.54
CA GLY A 34 2.83 -24.54 -9.25
C GLY A 34 2.55 -23.60 -8.07
N PRO A 35 2.25 -24.13 -6.86
CA PRO A 35 1.86 -23.31 -5.70
C PRO A 35 2.86 -22.20 -5.36
N ALA A 36 4.17 -22.46 -5.47
CA ALA A 36 5.20 -21.45 -5.21
C ALA A 36 5.20 -20.30 -6.24
N ALA A 37 5.01 -20.60 -7.53
CA ALA A 37 4.90 -19.58 -8.57
C ALA A 37 3.63 -18.74 -8.39
N ARG A 38 2.50 -19.38 -8.03
CA ARG A 38 1.25 -18.69 -7.71
C ARG A 38 1.40 -17.80 -6.47
N HIS A 39 2.04 -18.27 -5.41
CA HIS A 39 2.33 -17.47 -4.23
C HIS A 39 3.15 -16.22 -4.59
N ALA A 40 4.22 -16.36 -5.38
CA ALA A 40 5.02 -15.22 -5.82
C ALA A 40 4.19 -14.19 -6.59
N ALA A 41 3.34 -14.63 -7.52
CA ALA A 41 2.44 -13.74 -8.26
C ALA A 41 1.46 -13.01 -7.32
N LEU A 42 0.89 -13.71 -6.35
CA LEU A 42 -0.04 -13.13 -5.38
C LEU A 42 0.63 -12.11 -4.45
N VAL A 43 1.87 -12.35 -4.02
CA VAL A 43 2.62 -11.40 -3.19
C VAL A 43 2.96 -10.12 -3.97
N ILE A 44 3.35 -10.25 -5.24
CA ILE A 44 3.59 -9.07 -6.12
C ILE A 44 2.29 -8.28 -6.31
N ALA A 45 1.17 -8.97 -6.50
CA ALA A 45 -0.14 -8.35 -6.64
C ALA A 45 -0.59 -7.65 -5.33
N ALA A 46 -0.30 -8.26 -4.19
CA ALA A 46 -0.55 -7.71 -2.86
C ALA A 46 0.29 -6.45 -2.58
N ASP A 47 1.57 -6.47 -2.93
CA ASP A 47 2.49 -5.34 -2.82
C ASP A 47 2.00 -4.13 -3.64
N ALA A 48 1.69 -4.34 -4.92
CA ALA A 48 1.16 -3.28 -5.78
C ALA A 48 -0.17 -2.69 -5.26
N ALA A 49 -1.02 -3.52 -4.65
CA ALA A 49 -2.27 -3.05 -4.03
C ALA A 49 -2.00 -2.31 -2.70
N ALA A 50 -1.00 -2.74 -1.93
CA ALA A 50 -0.64 -2.10 -0.66
C ALA A 50 -0.12 -0.68 -0.90
N GLY A 51 0.72 -0.48 -1.92
CA GLY A 51 1.15 0.85 -2.36
C GLY A 51 -0.02 1.78 -2.70
N GLN A 52 -1.01 1.29 -3.47
CA GLN A 52 -2.21 2.08 -3.81
C GLN A 52 -3.03 2.47 -2.56
N VAL A 53 -3.17 1.56 -1.61
CA VAL A 53 -3.88 1.85 -0.35
C VAL A 53 -3.11 2.87 0.49
N VAL A 54 -1.79 2.77 0.57
CA VAL A 54 -0.93 3.75 1.27
C VAL A 54 -1.05 5.13 0.62
N ASP A 55 -1.02 5.21 -0.71
CA ASP A 55 -1.19 6.47 -1.45
C ASP A 55 -2.57 7.10 -1.21
N HIS A 56 -3.63 6.28 -1.24
CA HIS A 56 -4.98 6.72 -0.91
C HIS A 56 -5.08 7.27 0.51
N LEU A 57 -4.58 6.52 1.50
CA LEU A 57 -4.56 6.94 2.91
C LEU A 57 -3.74 8.22 3.09
N ALA A 58 -2.62 8.38 2.38
CA ALA A 58 -1.79 9.58 2.43
C ALA A 58 -2.49 10.79 1.81
N ALA A 59 -3.18 10.62 0.68
CA ALA A 59 -3.99 11.66 0.07
C ALA A 59 -5.10 12.13 1.01
N ARG A 60 -5.81 11.16 1.62
CA ARG A 60 -6.84 11.44 2.61
C ARG A 60 -6.30 12.16 3.83
N GLU A 61 -5.20 11.69 4.43
CA GLU A 61 -4.62 12.33 5.62
C GLU A 61 -4.24 13.79 5.35
N ARG A 62 -3.67 14.07 4.17
CA ARG A 62 -3.39 15.45 3.73
C ARG A 62 -4.67 16.29 3.68
N VAL A 63 -5.70 15.80 2.99
CA VAL A 63 -6.99 16.49 2.88
C VAL A 63 -7.63 16.74 4.24
N GLU A 64 -7.71 15.74 5.12
CA GLU A 64 -8.28 15.90 6.47
C GLU A 64 -7.48 16.93 7.29
N THR A 65 -6.15 16.91 7.18
CA THR A 65 -5.28 17.84 7.91
C THR A 65 -5.41 19.28 7.42
N GLU A 66 -5.41 19.49 6.10
CA GLU A 66 -5.59 20.80 5.48
C GLU A 66 -6.98 21.37 5.78
N GLN A 67 -8.02 20.56 5.64
CA GLN A 67 -9.39 20.95 5.96
C GLN A 67 -9.55 21.28 7.44
N ALA A 68 -8.98 20.49 8.34
CA ALA A 68 -9.03 20.78 9.78
C ALA A 68 -8.36 22.12 10.10
N ALA A 69 -7.24 22.46 9.44
CA ALA A 69 -6.58 23.75 9.60
C ALA A 69 -7.45 24.91 9.09
N ALA A 70 -8.05 24.78 7.90
CA ALA A 70 -8.94 25.78 7.33
C ALA A 70 -10.20 26.01 8.18
N LEU A 71 -10.81 24.93 8.68
CA LEU A 71 -11.98 24.99 9.57
C LEU A 71 -11.67 25.68 10.90
N ARG A 72 -10.51 25.41 11.50
CA ARG A 72 -10.08 26.11 12.72
C ARG A 72 -9.86 27.60 12.47
N PHE A 73 -9.23 27.95 11.34
CA PHE A 73 -9.02 29.35 10.97
C PHE A 73 -10.36 30.08 10.80
N GLY A 74 -11.32 29.51 10.06
CA GLY A 74 -12.63 30.12 9.90
C GLY A 74 -13.47 30.16 11.18
N ALA A 75 -13.20 29.27 12.16
CA ALA A 75 -13.75 29.36 13.51
C ALA A 75 -13.05 30.42 14.41
N GLY A 76 -12.10 31.20 13.85
CA GLY A 76 -11.40 32.29 14.55
C GLY A 76 -10.10 31.87 15.27
N ALA A 77 -9.62 30.64 15.08
CA ALA A 77 -8.34 30.22 15.64
C ALA A 77 -7.15 30.80 14.85
N MET A 78 -6.03 31.06 15.54
CA MET A 78 -4.79 31.47 14.88
C MET A 78 -4.26 30.37 13.94
N PRO A 79 -3.71 30.74 12.76
CA PRO A 79 -3.07 29.79 11.88
C PRO A 79 -1.95 29.04 12.61
N ARG A 80 -1.98 27.71 12.54
CA ARG A 80 -0.87 26.85 12.98
C ARG A 80 -0.49 25.95 11.83
N SER A 81 0.81 25.69 11.67
CA SER A 81 1.27 24.76 10.65
C SER A 81 0.60 23.39 10.85
N PRO A 82 0.06 22.79 9.79
CA PRO A 82 -0.48 21.45 9.87
C PRO A 82 0.61 20.48 10.30
N ALA A 83 0.24 19.50 11.13
CA ALA A 83 1.17 18.46 11.51
C ALA A 83 1.52 17.59 10.30
N ALA A 84 2.76 17.12 10.22
CA ALA A 84 3.21 16.29 9.11
C ALA A 84 2.37 15.01 8.96
N PRO A 85 2.10 14.57 7.72
CA PRO A 85 1.37 13.33 7.47
C PRO A 85 2.22 12.12 7.88
N VAL A 86 1.60 11.17 8.57
CA VAL A 86 2.23 9.96 9.09
C VAL A 86 2.22 8.83 8.07
N THR A 87 1.19 8.77 7.22
CA THR A 87 1.01 7.70 6.24
C THR A 87 2.19 7.54 5.27
N PRO A 88 2.75 8.61 4.68
CA PRO A 88 3.91 8.47 3.78
C PRO A 88 5.14 7.88 4.47
N LEU A 89 5.32 8.16 5.76
CA LEU A 89 6.45 7.64 6.52
C LEU A 89 6.29 6.15 6.83
N VAL A 90 5.05 5.70 7.07
CA VAL A 90 4.73 4.27 7.17
C VAL A 90 4.92 3.58 5.83
N GLY A 91 4.54 4.23 4.72
CA GLY A 91 4.83 3.77 3.35
C GLY A 91 6.31 3.54 3.10
N GLN A 92 7.17 4.46 3.52
CA GLN A 92 8.64 4.32 3.40
C GLN A 92 9.21 3.08 4.09
N VAL A 93 8.50 2.52 5.08
CA VAL A 93 8.88 1.27 5.75
C VAL A 93 8.18 0.06 5.11
N LEU A 94 6.89 0.20 4.77
CA LEU A 94 6.12 -0.86 4.11
C LEU A 94 6.74 -1.25 2.77
N ASP A 95 7.13 -0.29 1.94
CA ASP A 95 7.65 -0.53 0.59
C ASP A 95 8.89 -1.46 0.60
N PRO A 96 10.02 -1.12 1.25
CA PRO A 96 11.17 -2.03 1.29
C PRO A 96 10.89 -3.32 2.08
N GLY A 97 9.93 -3.31 3.02
CA GLY A 97 9.49 -4.50 3.72
C GLY A 97 8.76 -5.49 2.80
N MET A 98 7.84 -5.00 1.98
CA MET A 98 7.12 -5.80 0.99
C MET A 98 8.04 -6.23 -0.15
N ASP A 99 8.97 -5.39 -0.60
CA ASP A 99 10.04 -5.75 -1.56
C ASP A 99 10.81 -7.01 -1.10
N LEU A 100 11.19 -7.08 0.18
CA LEU A 100 11.89 -8.23 0.76
C LEU A 100 11.01 -9.50 0.80
N ILE A 101 9.71 -9.35 1.06
CA ILE A 101 8.76 -10.46 1.06
C ILE A 101 8.54 -10.96 -0.38
N VAL A 102 8.42 -10.05 -1.35
CA VAL A 102 8.37 -10.35 -2.79
C VAL A 102 9.62 -11.11 -3.23
N LEU A 103 10.81 -10.63 -2.84
CA LEU A 103 12.08 -11.27 -3.14
C LEU A 103 12.11 -12.70 -2.61
N GLN A 104 11.69 -12.92 -1.36
CA GLN A 104 11.59 -14.25 -0.78
C GLN A 104 10.59 -15.16 -1.52
N ALA A 105 9.42 -14.65 -1.91
CA ALA A 105 8.43 -15.44 -2.64
C ALA A 105 8.93 -15.84 -4.03
N ARG A 106 9.65 -14.93 -4.72
CA ARG A 106 10.30 -15.23 -6.01
C ARG A 106 11.38 -16.31 -5.87
N ARG A 107 12.20 -16.27 -4.82
CA ARG A 107 13.20 -17.32 -4.55
C ARG A 107 12.56 -18.69 -4.39
N LEU A 108 11.46 -18.79 -3.65
CA LEU A 108 10.71 -20.04 -3.54
C LEU A 108 10.21 -20.54 -4.91
N ALA A 109 9.63 -19.64 -5.73
CA ALA A 109 9.14 -19.99 -7.05
C ALA A 109 10.25 -20.51 -7.97
N VAL A 110 11.42 -19.87 -7.96
CA VAL A 110 12.59 -20.29 -8.75
C VAL A 110 13.10 -21.67 -8.32
N LEU A 111 13.27 -21.88 -7.00
CA LEU A 111 13.73 -23.17 -6.47
C LEU A 111 12.73 -24.30 -6.72
N ALA A 112 11.43 -24.03 -6.59
CA ALA A 112 10.37 -25.01 -6.89
C ALA A 112 10.31 -25.38 -8.37
N GLY A 113 10.71 -24.47 -9.27
CA GLY A 113 10.85 -24.70 -10.70
C GLY A 113 12.19 -25.34 -11.11
N ALA A 114 13.01 -25.80 -10.16
CA ALA A 114 14.37 -26.30 -10.38
C ALA A 114 15.33 -25.29 -11.07
N GLY A 115 15.02 -24.00 -11.00
CA GLY A 115 15.90 -22.93 -11.46
C GLY A 115 16.96 -22.58 -10.41
N ALA A 116 18.11 -22.10 -10.85
CA ALA A 116 19.07 -21.46 -9.97
C ALA A 116 18.61 -20.01 -9.71
N ALA A 117 18.46 -19.63 -8.45
CA ALA A 117 18.24 -18.23 -8.11
C ALA A 117 19.51 -17.44 -8.43
N THR A 118 19.45 -16.53 -9.41
CA THR A 118 20.49 -15.52 -9.59
C THR A 118 20.30 -14.46 -8.51
N GLU A 119 21.08 -14.54 -7.45
CA GLU A 119 20.93 -13.66 -6.30
C GLU A 119 22.01 -12.56 -6.32
N GLY A 120 21.55 -11.32 -6.50
CA GLY A 120 22.38 -10.12 -6.39
C GLY A 120 22.37 -9.51 -4.98
N GLN A 121 22.93 -8.30 -4.87
CA GLN A 121 22.95 -7.51 -3.63
C GLN A 121 21.61 -6.80 -3.30
N GLU A 122 20.53 -7.14 -4.02
CA GLU A 122 19.22 -6.47 -3.93
C GLU A 122 18.64 -6.50 -2.51
N GLY A 123 18.68 -7.67 -1.85
CA GLY A 123 18.16 -7.83 -0.50
C GLY A 123 18.88 -6.95 0.53
N ALA A 124 20.21 -6.77 0.38
CA ALA A 124 20.98 -5.90 1.27
C ALA A 124 20.61 -4.42 1.08
N ALA A 125 20.41 -3.98 -0.17
CA ALA A 125 19.97 -2.62 -0.47
C ALA A 125 18.56 -2.33 0.07
N MET A 126 17.62 -3.29 -0.06
CA MET A 126 16.28 -3.18 0.49
C MET A 126 16.29 -3.10 2.02
N LEU A 127 17.10 -3.94 2.69
CA LEU A 127 17.25 -3.90 4.14
C LEU A 127 17.81 -2.56 4.63
N ALA A 128 18.82 -2.01 3.94
CA ALA A 128 19.36 -0.69 4.28
C ALA A 128 18.32 0.43 4.15
N ARG A 129 17.47 0.38 3.12
CA ARG A 129 16.33 1.31 2.94
C ARG A 129 15.32 1.17 4.08
N LEU A 130 14.99 -0.06 4.48
CA LEU A 130 14.09 -0.33 5.60
C LEU A 130 14.63 0.25 6.91
N ASP A 131 15.90 0.02 7.23
CA ASP A 131 16.54 0.53 8.45
C ASP A 131 16.55 2.06 8.49
N ALA A 132 16.84 2.71 7.36
CA ALA A 132 16.78 4.17 7.23
C ALA A 132 15.35 4.70 7.46
N ALA A 133 14.35 4.05 6.89
CA ALA A 133 12.95 4.43 7.06
C ALA A 133 12.46 4.23 8.51
N LEU A 134 12.83 3.13 9.14
CA LEU A 134 12.52 2.85 10.55
C LEU A 134 13.16 3.88 11.50
N ALA A 135 14.37 4.38 11.17
CA ALA A 135 15.00 5.46 11.93
C ALA A 135 14.18 6.77 11.84
N GLY A 136 13.60 7.06 10.67
CA GLY A 136 12.72 8.22 10.45
C GLY A 136 11.46 8.22 11.31
N LEU A 137 10.92 7.05 11.67
CA LEU A 137 9.72 6.94 12.51
C LEU A 137 9.95 7.34 13.98
N ARG A 138 11.20 7.35 14.47
CA ARG A 138 11.50 7.68 15.88
C ARG A 138 11.11 9.11 16.28
N GLY A 139 10.99 10.03 15.31
CA GLY A 139 10.62 11.41 15.53
C GLY A 139 9.11 11.67 15.59
N LEU A 140 8.27 10.65 15.37
CA LEU A 140 6.84 10.85 15.23
C LEU A 140 6.07 10.73 16.56
N PRO A 141 5.07 11.59 16.82
CA PRO A 141 4.19 11.44 17.96
C PRO A 141 3.32 10.19 17.78
N GLY A 142 3.39 9.24 18.73
CA GLY A 142 2.53 8.05 18.68
C GLY A 142 3.07 6.88 19.49
N ARG A 143 2.18 5.89 19.71
CA ARG A 143 2.57 4.56 20.21
C ARG A 143 3.02 3.71 19.04
N TRP A 144 4.31 3.79 18.76
CA TRP A 144 5.00 2.98 17.75
C TRP A 144 5.30 1.58 18.27
N PRO A 145 5.63 0.61 17.39
CA PRO A 145 5.92 -0.75 17.80
C PRO A 145 6.94 -0.81 18.94
N ALA A 146 6.66 -1.66 19.92
CA ALA A 146 7.59 -1.90 21.03
C ALA A 146 8.98 -2.29 20.50
N GLU A 147 10.04 -1.85 21.19
CA GLU A 147 11.43 -2.11 20.82
C GLU A 147 11.68 -3.59 20.51
N ALA A 148 11.12 -4.49 21.32
CA ALA A 148 11.26 -5.93 21.13
C ALA A 148 10.65 -6.42 19.80
N VAL A 149 9.50 -5.89 19.38
CA VAL A 149 8.87 -6.19 18.09
C VAL A 149 9.72 -5.65 16.96
N ARG A 150 10.22 -4.40 17.09
CA ARG A 150 11.09 -3.80 16.08
C ARG A 150 12.37 -4.61 15.87
N ARG A 151 13.07 -4.99 16.94
CA ARG A 151 14.31 -5.77 16.84
C ARG A 151 14.09 -7.13 16.19
N ARG A 152 13.03 -7.86 16.59
CA ARG A 152 12.69 -9.14 15.98
C ARG A 152 12.32 -8.98 14.51
N GLY A 153 11.51 -7.98 14.17
CA GLY A 153 11.13 -7.72 12.78
C GLY A 153 12.31 -7.37 11.89
N VAL A 154 13.22 -6.50 12.35
CA VAL A 154 14.45 -6.17 11.61
C VAL A 154 15.34 -7.40 11.43
N ALA A 155 15.51 -8.23 12.47
CA ALA A 155 16.21 -9.51 12.34
C ALA A 155 15.50 -10.46 11.33
N GLY A 156 14.16 -10.47 11.34
CA GLY A 156 13.32 -11.15 10.38
C GLY A 156 13.61 -10.74 8.94
N PHE A 157 13.55 -9.44 8.66
CA PHE A 157 13.92 -8.87 7.36
C PHE A 157 15.39 -9.12 7.01
N GLY A 158 16.29 -9.11 7.99
CA GLY A 158 17.70 -9.50 7.79
C GLY A 158 17.85 -10.94 7.31
N MET A 159 17.06 -11.87 7.83
CA MET A 159 17.01 -13.24 7.31
C MET A 159 16.43 -13.28 5.90
N LEU A 160 15.35 -12.54 5.61
CA LEU A 160 14.76 -12.48 4.26
C LEU A 160 15.70 -11.84 3.22
N ALA A 161 16.53 -10.88 3.62
CA ALA A 161 17.47 -10.18 2.74
C ALA A 161 18.59 -11.10 2.25
N GLN A 162 18.99 -12.09 3.07
CA GLN A 162 20.08 -12.99 2.73
C GLN A 162 19.79 -13.80 1.47
N PRO A 163 20.83 -14.16 0.68
CA PRO A 163 20.71 -15.13 -0.39
C PRO A 163 20.19 -16.49 0.12
N ALA A 164 19.51 -17.25 -0.73
CA ALA A 164 19.19 -18.65 -0.50
C ALA A 164 20.50 -19.46 -0.36
N PRO A 165 20.59 -20.38 0.62
CA PRO A 165 21.76 -21.24 0.75
C PRO A 165 21.95 -22.09 -0.51
N ALA A 166 23.21 -22.31 -0.89
CA ALA A 166 23.54 -23.20 -2.01
C ALA A 166 23.00 -24.62 -1.73
N GLY A 167 22.29 -25.20 -2.71
CA GLY A 167 21.71 -26.53 -2.59
C GLY A 167 20.41 -26.61 -1.78
N ALA A 168 19.87 -25.49 -1.31
CA ALA A 168 18.54 -25.47 -0.69
C ALA A 168 17.45 -25.75 -1.74
N ASP A 169 16.43 -26.51 -1.35
CA ASP A 169 15.17 -26.62 -2.09
C ASP A 169 14.14 -25.61 -1.54
N ALA A 170 12.99 -25.50 -2.22
CA ALA A 170 11.94 -24.56 -1.81
C ALA A 170 11.38 -24.86 -0.41
N ALA A 171 11.20 -26.13 -0.05
CA ALA A 171 10.62 -26.53 1.22
C ALA A 171 11.55 -26.19 2.40
N SER A 172 12.84 -26.54 2.28
CA SER A 172 13.87 -26.24 3.27
C SER A 172 14.10 -24.72 3.41
N LEU A 173 14.10 -23.96 2.32
CA LEU A 173 14.21 -22.51 2.38
C LEU A 173 13.00 -21.88 3.09
N ALA A 174 11.77 -22.31 2.75
CA ALA A 174 10.56 -21.80 3.39
C ALA A 174 10.56 -22.10 4.89
N ALA A 175 10.89 -23.34 5.29
CA ALA A 175 10.98 -23.72 6.69
C ALA A 175 12.04 -22.90 7.45
N ALA A 176 13.23 -22.72 6.87
CA ALA A 176 14.31 -21.94 7.48
C ALA A 176 13.97 -20.45 7.65
N ARG A 177 13.13 -19.89 6.76
CA ARG A 177 12.75 -18.46 6.75
C ARG A 177 11.43 -18.18 7.44
N GLN A 178 10.65 -19.20 7.80
CA GLN A 178 9.27 -19.05 8.30
C GLN A 178 9.18 -18.14 9.52
N GLN A 179 10.03 -18.34 10.52
CA GLN A 179 10.03 -17.50 11.71
C GLN A 179 10.45 -16.06 11.37
N GLY A 180 11.44 -15.89 10.50
CA GLY A 180 11.87 -14.57 10.04
C GLY A 180 10.78 -13.80 9.29
N LEU A 181 10.02 -14.49 8.44
CA LEU A 181 8.85 -13.92 7.78
C LEU A 181 7.76 -13.54 8.78
N ALA A 182 7.47 -14.41 9.75
CA ALA A 182 6.47 -14.13 10.78
C ALA A 182 6.83 -12.89 11.62
N ASP A 183 8.10 -12.76 12.03
CA ASP A 183 8.60 -11.60 12.78
C ASP A 183 8.58 -10.32 11.93
N ALA A 184 8.97 -10.40 10.65
CA ALA A 184 8.90 -9.30 9.69
C ALA A 184 7.46 -8.81 9.51
N VAL A 185 6.52 -9.73 9.25
CA VAL A 185 5.09 -9.44 9.13
C VAL A 185 4.52 -8.85 10.42
N ALA A 186 4.92 -9.36 11.59
CA ALA A 186 4.49 -8.82 12.88
C ALA A 186 4.93 -7.36 13.07
N LEU A 187 6.13 -6.99 12.61
CA LEU A 187 6.57 -5.58 12.60
C LEU A 187 5.71 -4.73 11.67
N LEU A 188 5.45 -5.17 10.44
CA LEU A 188 4.59 -4.43 9.51
C LEU A 188 3.17 -4.24 10.08
N ARG A 189 2.59 -5.29 10.68
CA ARG A 189 1.28 -5.22 11.35
C ARG A 189 1.29 -4.25 12.53
N ALA A 190 2.33 -4.26 13.35
CA ALA A 190 2.47 -3.33 14.45
C ALA A 190 2.60 -1.86 13.97
N LEU A 191 3.26 -1.63 12.83
CA LEU A 191 3.36 -0.29 12.22
C LEU A 191 2.01 0.20 11.69
N VAL A 192 1.26 -0.68 11.02
CA VAL A 192 -0.10 -0.34 10.53
C VAL A 192 -1.06 -0.14 11.71
N GLY A 193 -0.88 -0.85 12.82
CA GLY A 193 -1.66 -0.69 14.04
C GLY A 193 -2.62 -1.87 14.28
N GLU A 194 -2.06 -3.06 14.49
CA GLU A 194 -2.85 -4.24 14.88
C GLU A 194 -3.77 -3.95 16.07
N ASP A 195 -3.26 -3.25 17.09
CA ASP A 195 -4.09 -2.54 18.06
C ASP A 195 -4.51 -1.19 17.46
N GLN A 196 -5.82 -0.94 17.40
CA GLN A 196 -6.44 0.33 16.95
C GLN A 196 -5.88 1.57 17.66
N ARG A 197 -5.30 1.41 18.85
CA ARG A 197 -4.70 2.48 19.66
C ARG A 197 -3.20 2.68 19.40
N SER A 198 -2.63 2.02 18.39
CA SER A 198 -1.21 2.12 18.02
C SER A 198 -1.01 2.34 16.52
N GLY A 199 0.23 2.70 16.14
CA GLY A 199 0.67 2.78 14.74
C GLY A 199 -0.11 3.77 13.88
N LEU A 200 -0.20 3.45 12.58
CA LEU A 200 -0.89 4.26 11.58
C LEU A 200 -2.37 4.45 11.90
N ARG A 201 -3.08 3.39 12.30
CA ARG A 201 -4.51 3.45 12.60
C ARG A 201 -4.84 4.44 13.72
N ALA A 202 -4.05 4.46 14.79
CA ALA A 202 -4.24 5.44 15.85
C ALA A 202 -3.96 6.88 15.40
N ALA A 203 -2.93 7.08 14.56
CA ALA A 203 -2.63 8.39 13.99
C ALA A 203 -3.79 8.88 13.10
N LEU A 204 -4.29 8.04 12.20
CA LEU A 204 -5.43 8.34 11.34
C LEU A 204 -6.71 8.61 12.16
N ALA A 205 -6.98 7.80 13.19
CA ALA A 205 -8.12 8.03 14.08
C ALA A 205 -8.01 9.39 14.81
N GLN A 206 -6.81 9.75 15.28
CA GLN A 206 -6.57 11.06 15.90
C GLN A 206 -6.76 12.21 14.91
N ARG A 207 -6.30 12.06 13.67
CA ARG A 207 -6.47 13.06 12.59
C ARG A 207 -7.94 13.27 12.26
N HIS A 208 -8.65 12.17 12.04
CA HIS A 208 -10.07 12.19 11.76
C HIS A 208 -10.87 12.81 12.91
N GLN A 209 -10.52 12.50 14.17
CA GLN A 209 -11.11 13.13 15.35
C GLN A 209 -10.86 14.65 15.37
N ALA A 210 -9.63 15.08 15.14
CA ALA A 210 -9.26 16.50 15.14
C ALA A 210 -9.94 17.30 14.00
N TRP A 211 -10.25 16.62 12.89
CA TRP A 211 -11.04 17.18 11.78
C TRP A 211 -12.52 17.31 12.17
N ARG A 212 -13.13 16.29 12.79
CA ARG A 212 -14.51 16.36 13.32
C ARG A 212 -14.68 17.46 14.36
N GLU A 213 -13.72 17.62 15.27
CA GLU A 213 -13.70 18.70 16.26
C GLU A 213 -13.64 20.08 15.62
N ALA A 214 -12.82 20.24 14.57
CA ALA A 214 -12.73 21.49 13.82
C ALA A 214 -14.05 21.84 13.10
N GLN A 215 -14.74 20.84 12.54
CA GLN A 215 -16.07 21.05 11.95
C GLN A 215 -17.09 21.49 13.00
N ASN A 216 -17.13 20.83 14.15
CA ASN A 216 -18.05 21.19 15.22
C ASN A 216 -17.78 22.61 15.74
N ALA A 217 -16.51 23.00 15.86
CA ALA A 217 -16.13 24.36 16.22
C ALA A 217 -16.61 25.40 15.18
N MET A 218 -16.44 25.10 13.89
CA MET A 218 -16.93 25.95 12.80
C MET A 218 -18.47 26.08 12.82
N LEU A 219 -19.20 24.98 12.97
CA LEU A 219 -20.67 25.02 13.05
C LEU A 219 -21.15 25.81 14.27
N ASN A 220 -20.47 25.69 15.41
CA ASN A 220 -20.76 26.49 16.61
C ASN A 220 -20.46 27.98 16.39
N ALA A 221 -19.37 28.32 15.71
CA ALA A 221 -19.05 29.70 15.35
C ALA A 221 -20.13 30.29 14.41
N ALA A 222 -20.49 29.57 13.34
CA ALA A 222 -21.52 29.99 12.39
C ALA A 222 -22.91 30.13 13.01
N ARG A 223 -23.24 29.30 14.01
CA ARG A 223 -24.48 29.41 14.78
C ARG A 223 -24.56 30.73 15.56
N ASN A 224 -23.43 31.21 16.07
CA ASN A 224 -23.35 32.42 16.88
C ASN A 224 -23.07 33.70 16.06
N ASP A 225 -22.71 33.54 14.79
CA ASP A 225 -22.48 34.64 13.86
C ASP A 225 -23.82 35.27 13.42
N ARG A 226 -24.02 36.54 13.78
CA ARG A 226 -25.23 37.30 13.46
C ARG A 226 -25.27 37.78 12.01
N SER A 227 -24.14 37.75 11.30
CA SER A 227 -24.05 38.16 9.90
C SER A 227 -24.56 37.09 8.93
N LEU A 228 -24.61 35.82 9.36
CA LEU A 228 -25.09 34.71 8.54
C LEU A 228 -26.62 34.60 8.57
N SER A 229 -27.23 34.45 7.40
CA SER A 229 -28.66 34.16 7.28
C SER A 229 -28.96 32.71 7.67
N GLY A 230 -30.26 32.40 7.89
CA GLY A 230 -30.70 31.02 8.14
C GLY A 230 -30.39 30.06 6.98
N VAL A 231 -30.40 30.57 5.73
CA VAL A 231 -30.09 29.79 4.53
C VAL A 231 -28.60 29.46 4.49
N ASP A 232 -27.72 30.44 4.74
CA ASP A 232 -26.26 30.24 4.74
C ASP A 232 -25.84 29.18 5.77
N ARG A 233 -26.46 29.19 6.96
CA ARG A 233 -26.21 28.18 7.99
C ARG A 233 -26.64 26.78 7.56
N MET A 234 -27.77 26.66 6.86
CA MET A 234 -28.27 25.38 6.36
C MET A 234 -27.40 24.83 5.23
N GLU A 235 -26.94 25.68 4.32
CA GLU A 235 -26.01 25.30 3.24
C GLU A 235 -24.65 24.86 3.80
N LEU A 236 -24.10 25.61 4.76
CA LEU A 236 -22.89 25.23 5.47
C LEU A 236 -23.05 23.88 6.17
N TRP A 237 -24.18 23.67 6.85
CA TRP A 237 -24.47 22.39 7.51
C TRP A 237 -24.55 21.23 6.51
N ARG A 238 -25.27 21.39 5.38
CA ARG A 238 -25.38 20.34 4.35
C ARG A 238 -24.03 20.01 3.72
N ALA A 239 -23.25 21.03 3.38
CA ALA A 239 -21.91 20.85 2.83
C ALA A 239 -20.99 20.12 3.82
N THR A 240 -21.14 20.39 5.12
CA THR A 240 -20.39 19.71 6.19
C THR A 240 -20.80 18.24 6.32
N GLN A 241 -22.11 17.94 6.31
CA GLN A 241 -22.63 16.58 6.38
C GLN A 241 -22.24 15.72 5.17
N GLN A 242 -22.25 16.30 3.96
CA GLN A 242 -21.78 15.61 2.76
C GLN A 242 -20.29 15.23 2.86
N ARG A 243 -19.47 16.05 3.52
CA ARG A 243 -18.05 15.73 3.78
C ARG A 243 -17.87 14.66 4.85
N LEU A 244 -18.77 14.58 5.83
CA LEU A 244 -18.77 13.54 6.88
C LEU A 244 -19.18 12.17 6.36
N ALA A 245 -19.87 12.08 5.22
CA ALA A 245 -20.35 10.82 4.65
C ALA A 245 -19.24 9.95 4.01
N GLY A 246 -17.98 10.42 3.97
CA GLY A 246 -16.86 9.62 3.49
C GLY A 246 -16.56 8.42 4.39
N ASP A 247 -16.03 7.34 3.80
CA ASP A 247 -15.70 6.10 4.53
C ASP A 247 -14.79 6.38 5.74
N PRO A 248 -14.86 5.61 6.83
CA PRO A 248 -13.89 5.73 7.91
C PRO A 248 -12.49 5.27 7.47
N PRO A 249 -11.40 5.91 7.94
CA PRO A 249 -10.03 5.57 7.51
C PRO A 249 -9.58 4.18 7.98
N ASP A 250 -10.35 3.55 8.88
CA ASP A 250 -10.02 2.28 9.51
C ASP A 250 -10.14 1.07 8.57
N VAL A 251 -11.01 1.14 7.56
CA VAL A 251 -11.30 -0.01 6.68
C VAL A 251 -10.07 -0.42 5.89
N ALA A 252 -9.44 0.52 5.19
CA ALA A 252 -8.30 0.22 4.33
C ALA A 252 -7.08 -0.30 5.12
N ALA A 253 -6.83 0.27 6.31
CA ALA A 253 -5.77 -0.20 7.19
C ALA A 253 -6.08 -1.58 7.79
N ALA A 254 -7.34 -1.86 8.14
CA ALA A 254 -7.75 -3.17 8.64
C ALA A 254 -7.63 -4.28 7.58
N GLU A 255 -7.95 -3.95 6.33
CA GLU A 255 -7.79 -4.87 5.19
C GLU A 255 -6.30 -5.17 4.93
N LEU A 256 -5.43 -4.15 5.00
CA LEU A 256 -3.98 -4.35 4.91
C LEU A 256 -3.46 -5.26 6.04
N LEU A 257 -3.93 -5.10 7.28
CA LEU A 257 -3.55 -5.98 8.40
C LEU A 257 -3.95 -7.44 8.15
N ARG A 258 -5.12 -7.66 7.56
CA ARG A 258 -5.60 -9.01 7.26
C ARG A 258 -4.77 -9.66 6.15
N LEU A 259 -4.48 -8.91 5.08
CA LEU A 259 -3.57 -9.33 4.01
C LEU A 259 -2.19 -9.72 4.58
N LEU A 260 -1.59 -8.84 5.39
CA LEU A 260 -0.30 -9.10 6.03
C LEU A 260 -0.36 -10.35 6.91
N GLY A 261 -1.46 -10.54 7.66
CA GLY A 261 -1.66 -11.70 8.53
C GLY A 261 -1.74 -13.04 7.80
N ALA A 262 -2.13 -13.05 6.52
CA ALA A 262 -2.23 -14.26 5.72
C ALA A 262 -0.89 -14.69 5.09
N LEU A 263 0.09 -13.78 4.98
CA LEU A 263 1.38 -14.05 4.33
C LEU A 263 2.16 -15.23 4.93
N PRO A 264 2.33 -15.38 6.26
CA PRO A 264 3.12 -16.48 6.81
C PRO A 264 2.52 -17.86 6.51
N ALA A 265 1.20 -17.99 6.51
CA ALA A 265 0.52 -19.25 6.17
C ALA A 265 0.67 -19.57 4.68
N ALA A 266 0.50 -18.56 3.81
CA ALA A 266 0.69 -18.69 2.37
C ALA A 266 2.13 -19.11 2.01
N HIS A 267 3.11 -18.56 2.73
CA HIS A 267 4.53 -18.89 2.55
C HIS A 267 4.83 -20.35 2.91
N ALA A 268 4.36 -20.80 4.07
CA ALA A 268 4.51 -22.19 4.49
C ALA A 268 3.84 -23.15 3.49
N ALA A 269 2.62 -22.84 3.05
CA ALA A 269 1.90 -23.62 2.05
C ALA A 269 2.67 -23.69 0.72
N ALA A 270 3.19 -22.55 0.25
CA ALA A 270 3.99 -22.49 -0.96
C ALA A 270 5.26 -23.35 -0.89
N GLY A 271 5.97 -23.32 0.25
CA GLY A 271 7.14 -24.18 0.49
C GLY A 271 6.80 -25.67 0.53
N ALA A 272 5.64 -26.01 1.10
CA ALA A 272 5.13 -27.38 1.16
C ALA A 272 4.52 -27.89 -0.15
N GLY A 273 4.34 -27.03 -1.16
CA GLY A 273 3.60 -27.37 -2.38
C GLY A 273 2.10 -27.55 -2.14
N ASP A 274 1.54 -26.95 -1.09
CA ASP A 274 0.12 -26.97 -0.77
C ASP A 274 -0.63 -25.88 -1.56
N ALA A 275 -1.35 -26.30 -2.60
CA ALA A 275 -2.16 -25.40 -3.40
C ALA A 275 -3.32 -24.78 -2.61
N ALA A 276 -3.95 -25.53 -1.70
CA ALA A 276 -5.14 -25.06 -0.98
C ALA A 276 -4.79 -23.90 -0.01
N GLY A 277 -3.66 -24.00 0.68
CA GLY A 277 -3.15 -22.92 1.51
C GLY A 277 -2.80 -21.65 0.72
N VAL A 278 -2.32 -21.79 -0.52
CA VAL A 278 -2.08 -20.63 -1.42
C VAL A 278 -3.39 -20.02 -1.95
N GLU A 279 -4.42 -20.82 -2.20
CA GLU A 279 -5.75 -20.31 -2.61
C GLU A 279 -6.42 -19.47 -1.53
N ALA A 280 -6.27 -19.83 -0.25
CA ALA A 280 -6.77 -19.01 0.85
C ALA A 280 -6.18 -17.60 0.81
N PHE A 281 -4.89 -17.47 0.51
CA PHE A 281 -4.25 -16.17 0.31
C PHE A 281 -4.75 -15.44 -0.95
N ALA A 282 -5.04 -16.17 -2.03
CA ALA A 282 -5.61 -15.58 -3.25
C ALA A 282 -6.93 -14.85 -2.97
N ALA A 283 -7.79 -15.43 -2.12
CA ALA A 283 -9.04 -14.81 -1.72
C ALA A 283 -8.84 -13.50 -0.92
N GLU A 284 -7.82 -13.45 -0.06
CA GLU A 284 -7.44 -12.23 0.67
C GLU A 284 -6.92 -11.14 -0.29
N VAL A 285 -6.06 -11.51 -1.24
CA VAL A 285 -5.53 -10.58 -2.25
C VAL A 285 -6.65 -10.03 -3.13
N ALA A 286 -7.56 -10.88 -3.60
CA ALA A 286 -8.69 -10.44 -4.44
C ALA A 286 -9.60 -9.44 -3.70
N ARG A 287 -9.89 -9.69 -2.43
CA ARG A 287 -10.66 -8.76 -1.59
C ARG A 287 -9.94 -7.43 -1.41
N PHE A 288 -8.65 -7.48 -1.12
CA PHE A 288 -7.84 -6.29 -0.93
C PHE A 288 -7.71 -5.45 -2.21
N GLN A 289 -7.59 -6.09 -3.36
CA GLN A 289 -7.58 -5.42 -4.67
C GLN A 289 -8.92 -4.76 -5.00
N ALA A 290 -10.04 -5.40 -4.65
CA ALA A 290 -11.35 -4.80 -4.83
C ALA A 290 -11.49 -3.51 -4.02
N LEU A 291 -10.97 -3.49 -2.79
CA LEU A 291 -10.90 -2.27 -1.97
C LEU A 291 -9.96 -1.22 -2.59
N ALA A 292 -8.76 -1.61 -3.01
CA ALA A 292 -7.81 -0.69 -3.64
C ALA A 292 -8.38 -0.06 -4.92
N ALA A 293 -9.22 -0.78 -5.66
CA ALA A 293 -9.91 -0.26 -6.84
C ALA A 293 -11.01 0.76 -6.48
N GLN A 294 -11.70 0.60 -5.35
CA GLN A 294 -12.67 1.58 -4.83
C GLN A 294 -11.99 2.85 -4.29
N ALA A 295 -10.72 2.74 -3.91
CA ALA A 295 -9.92 3.83 -3.37
C ALA A 295 -9.37 4.80 -4.45
N ARG A 296 -9.60 4.53 -5.73
CA ARG A 296 -9.21 5.38 -6.87
C ARG A 296 -10.31 6.35 -7.26
#